data_AF-A0A4V1IW04-F1
#
_entry.id   AF-A0A4V1IW04-F1
#
_cell.length_a   1.000
_cell.length_b   1.000
_cell.length_c   1.000
_cell.angle_alpha   90.00
_cell.angle_beta   90.00
_cell.angle_gamma   90.00
#
_symmetry.space_group_name_H-M   'P 1'
#
loop_
_entity.id
_entity.type
_entity.pdbx_description
1 polymer ?
#
loop_
_entity_poly.entity_id
_entity_poly.type
_entity_poly.pdbx_seq_one_letter_code
_entity_poly.pdbx_strand_id
1 'polypeptide(L)'
;KLTSPLRNIPGPWHSAFSSLWYKSKLAQGSQLLAVTELHQKLGPLVRVAPNMVSVGDVDAVRTIHSTHRFTKGPLYDCFRFANADNVFATRHADFYKARKRLTAPAFTSTAVSEMESIILDAGINSLLRRLERHADGKQEINMFKLFSFMTFDAIGEIAFGKSFNLLEEEDHPLLGWMHSTLMLGIYVRILYAYVFGQTAAPIIFPKHVAAERSLVDFTVEAIRRRRNDRSRTDALQKLLDAEDEDTGARLRENDLATETIVQLIAGTDTTSTALTWALYRLLDRPECMRLLQEELDGAFPDKNASITHADVRDLPYLNAVINETLRVHPVAAGDAQRVVPAEGVQLCGQFIPGGTIVIPQMYVLHHLEAHWSDPFAFKPERWLVSPERMHEMKRAFIPFSMGVRACIGRNLAWLELRTGLAAIVRRF
;
A
#
# COMPACT_ATOMS: atom_id res chain seq x y z
N LYS A 1 -9.77 35.17 4.00
CA LYS A 1 -8.52 34.99 4.79
C LYS A 1 -8.69 35.45 6.24
N LEU A 2 -9.19 36.66 6.52
CA LEU A 2 -9.24 37.25 7.87
C LEU A 2 -10.16 36.52 8.88
N THR A 3 -11.26 35.92 8.43
CA THR A 3 -12.25 35.22 9.28
C THR A 3 -12.09 33.70 9.31
N SER A 4 -11.15 33.14 8.54
CA SER A 4 -10.95 31.68 8.50
C SER A 4 -10.24 31.20 9.76
N PRO A 5 -10.68 30.12 10.41
CA PRO A 5 -9.97 29.56 11.56
C PRO A 5 -8.58 29.01 11.19
N LEU A 6 -8.35 28.71 9.90
CA LEU A 6 -7.06 28.28 9.34
C LEU A 6 -6.22 29.46 8.80
N ARG A 7 -6.46 30.70 9.23
CA ARG A 7 -5.78 31.90 8.69
C ARG A 7 -4.28 31.96 9.01
N ASN A 8 -3.87 31.34 10.10
CA ASN A 8 -2.48 31.31 10.57
C ASN A 8 -1.65 30.19 9.93
N ILE A 9 -2.30 29.25 9.22
CA ILE A 9 -1.61 28.17 8.53
C ILE A 9 -1.12 28.70 7.18
N PRO A 10 0.20 28.66 6.89
CA PRO A 10 0.75 29.17 5.66
C PRO A 10 0.31 28.29 4.48
N GLY A 11 0.27 28.87 3.29
CA GLY A 11 -0.12 28.18 2.07
C GLY A 11 -0.21 29.17 0.91
N PRO A 12 -0.29 28.67 -0.34
CA PRO A 12 -0.55 29.53 -1.48
C PRO A 12 -1.80 30.39 -1.25
N TRP A 13 -1.77 31.68 -1.61
CA TRP A 13 -2.86 32.61 -1.25
C TRP A 13 -4.25 32.14 -1.72
N HIS A 14 -4.31 31.44 -2.85
CA HIS A 14 -5.55 30.90 -3.43
C HIS A 14 -6.08 29.68 -2.67
N SER A 15 -5.24 28.95 -1.91
CA SER A 15 -5.69 27.80 -1.11
C SER A 15 -6.64 28.19 0.01
N ALA A 16 -6.66 29.47 0.39
CA ALA A 16 -7.63 30.01 1.34
C ALA A 16 -9.06 30.09 0.77
N PHE A 17 -9.22 30.05 -0.56
CA PHE A 17 -10.49 30.29 -1.25
C PHE A 17 -10.90 29.16 -2.18
N SER A 18 -9.95 28.39 -2.73
CA SER A 18 -10.22 27.36 -3.72
C SER A 18 -9.37 26.11 -3.51
N SER A 19 -9.95 24.96 -3.82
CA SER A 19 -9.27 23.66 -3.91
C SER A 19 -8.75 23.36 -5.32
N LEU A 20 -8.97 24.25 -6.30
CA LEU A 20 -8.68 23.99 -7.71
C LEU A 20 -7.20 23.72 -7.97
N TRP A 21 -6.29 24.43 -7.30
CA TRP A 21 -4.86 24.16 -7.42
C TRP A 21 -4.51 22.74 -6.99
N TYR A 22 -4.95 22.31 -5.80
CA TYR A 22 -4.70 20.96 -5.30
C TYR A 22 -5.29 19.88 -6.22
N LYS A 23 -6.53 20.08 -6.69
CA LYS A 23 -7.18 19.18 -7.66
C LYS A 23 -6.43 19.12 -8.99
N SER A 24 -5.94 20.25 -9.49
CA SER A 24 -5.16 20.31 -10.73
C SER A 24 -3.84 19.53 -10.61
N LYS A 25 -3.14 19.65 -9.49
CA LYS A 25 -1.92 18.89 -9.21
C LYS A 25 -2.17 17.40 -9.05
N LEU A 26 -3.30 17.01 -8.46
CA LEU A 26 -3.73 15.61 -8.42
C LEU A 26 -3.95 15.06 -9.83
N ALA A 27 -4.72 15.77 -10.67
CA ALA A 27 -5.02 15.37 -12.04
C ALA A 27 -3.77 15.32 -12.94
N GLN A 28 -2.76 16.14 -12.66
CA GLN A 28 -1.45 16.12 -13.34
C GLN A 28 -0.50 15.02 -12.83
N GLY A 29 -0.84 14.32 -11.75
CA GLY A 29 0.06 13.36 -11.09
C GLY A 29 1.27 13.98 -10.39
N SER A 30 1.28 15.32 -10.18
CA SER A 30 2.41 16.05 -9.58
C SER A 30 2.13 16.54 -8.15
N GLN A 31 1.02 16.09 -7.54
CA GLN A 31 0.57 16.53 -6.21
C GLN A 31 1.62 16.30 -5.12
N LEU A 32 2.22 15.11 -5.03
CA LEU A 32 3.18 14.79 -3.97
C LEU A 32 4.41 15.69 -4.02
N LEU A 33 4.97 15.89 -5.21
CA LEU A 33 6.12 16.78 -5.43
C LEU A 33 5.77 18.23 -5.09
N ALA A 34 4.65 18.74 -5.62
CA ALA A 34 4.20 20.10 -5.38
C ALA A 34 3.94 20.39 -3.90
N VAL A 35 3.35 19.44 -3.17
CA VAL A 35 3.13 19.57 -1.71
C VAL A 35 4.45 19.50 -0.94
N THR A 36 5.40 18.68 -1.39
CA THR A 36 6.74 18.59 -0.78
C THR A 36 7.51 19.90 -0.91
N GLU A 37 7.49 20.51 -2.10
CA GLU A 37 8.08 21.84 -2.32
C GLU A 37 7.45 22.91 -1.42
N LEU A 38 6.14 22.84 -1.17
CA LEU A 38 5.49 23.76 -0.24
C LEU A 38 5.94 23.53 1.20
N HIS A 39 6.08 22.29 1.65
CA HIS A 39 6.58 21.98 2.99
C HIS A 39 8.03 22.45 3.17
N GLN A 40 8.89 22.31 2.16
CA GLN A 40 10.25 22.84 2.18
C GLN A 40 10.29 24.37 2.35
N LYS A 41 9.32 25.09 1.76
CA LYS A 41 9.27 26.57 1.78
C LYS A 41 8.51 27.15 2.98
N LEU A 42 7.48 26.47 3.44
CA LEU A 42 6.48 27.02 4.37
C LEU A 42 6.45 26.30 5.73
N GLY A 43 7.15 25.18 5.86
CA GLY A 43 7.32 24.46 7.11
C GLY A 43 6.32 23.31 7.33
N PRO A 44 6.07 22.91 8.59
CA PRO A 44 5.45 21.62 8.93
C PRO A 44 3.94 21.53 8.63
N LEU A 45 3.24 22.65 8.56
CA LEU A 45 1.81 22.71 8.23
C LEU A 45 1.59 23.59 7.01
N VAL A 46 0.89 23.07 6.00
CA VAL A 46 0.61 23.80 4.76
C VAL A 46 -0.88 23.71 4.42
N ARG A 47 -1.55 24.85 4.29
CA ARG A 47 -2.93 24.93 3.81
C ARG A 47 -2.96 24.72 2.30
N VAL A 48 -3.51 23.59 1.86
CA VAL A 48 -3.58 23.20 0.44
C VAL A 48 -4.97 23.42 -0.17
N ALA A 49 -6.01 23.57 0.66
CA ALA A 49 -7.35 23.97 0.24
C ALA A 49 -8.11 24.70 1.39
N PRO A 50 -9.33 25.24 1.15
CA PRO A 50 -10.01 26.07 2.15
C PRO A 50 -10.25 25.39 3.50
N ASN A 51 -10.49 24.08 3.50
CA ASN A 51 -10.68 23.26 4.70
C ASN A 51 -9.73 22.05 4.74
N MET A 52 -8.52 22.20 4.16
CA MET A 52 -7.56 21.10 4.02
C MET A 52 -6.13 21.55 4.33
N VAL A 53 -5.48 20.82 5.24
CA VAL A 53 -4.14 21.09 5.74
C VAL A 53 -3.25 19.87 5.53
N SER A 54 -2.15 20.05 4.82
CA SER A 54 -1.09 19.08 4.68
C SER A 54 -0.16 19.14 5.90
N VAL A 55 0.22 17.98 6.43
CA VAL A 55 0.99 17.82 7.67
C VAL A 55 2.30 17.07 7.36
N GLY A 56 3.41 17.78 7.48
CA GLY A 56 4.78 17.32 7.19
C GLY A 56 5.69 17.32 8.40
N ASP A 57 5.12 17.10 9.60
CA ASP A 57 5.87 16.97 10.86
C ASP A 57 5.72 15.57 11.43
N VAL A 58 6.83 14.97 11.87
CA VAL A 58 6.86 13.57 12.34
C VAL A 58 5.94 13.38 13.53
N ASP A 59 5.99 14.25 14.54
CA ASP A 59 5.23 14.05 15.77
C ASP A 59 3.74 14.32 15.59
N ALA A 60 3.38 15.29 14.76
CA ALA A 60 2.00 15.53 14.35
C ALA A 60 1.43 14.33 13.57
N VAL A 61 2.18 13.78 12.60
CA VAL A 61 1.74 12.60 11.85
C VAL A 61 1.57 11.38 12.76
N ARG A 62 2.47 11.17 13.71
CA ARG A 62 2.37 10.09 14.71
C ARG A 62 1.16 10.29 15.63
N THR A 63 0.90 11.53 16.06
CA THR A 63 -0.27 11.90 16.88
C THR A 63 -1.58 11.62 16.15
N ILE A 64 -1.66 11.95 14.86
CA ILE A 64 -2.84 11.70 14.03
C ILE A 64 -3.13 10.19 13.92
N HIS A 65 -2.09 9.35 13.82
CA HIS A 65 -2.25 7.91 13.60
C HIS A 65 -2.36 7.07 14.89
N SER A 66 -1.99 7.62 16.05
CA SER A 66 -1.99 6.88 17.32
C SER A 66 -3.37 6.66 17.91
N THR A 67 -4.41 7.31 17.37
CA THR A 67 -5.77 7.28 17.92
C THR A 67 -6.85 7.11 16.85
N HIS A 68 -8.02 6.60 17.25
CA HIS A 68 -9.20 6.49 16.38
C HIS A 68 -10.00 7.80 16.24
N ARG A 69 -9.66 8.83 17.03
CA ARG A 69 -10.39 10.12 16.99
C ARG A 69 -10.31 10.79 15.62
N PHE A 70 -9.18 10.64 14.93
CA PHE A 70 -9.02 11.09 13.55
C PHE A 70 -9.65 10.07 12.59
N THR A 71 -10.90 10.32 12.20
CA THR A 71 -11.60 9.45 11.25
C THR A 71 -11.03 9.60 9.84
N LYS A 72 -11.20 8.58 9.00
CA LYS A 72 -10.78 8.65 7.60
C LYS A 72 -11.63 9.70 6.85
N GLY A 73 -10.98 10.46 5.96
CA GLY A 73 -11.64 11.45 5.12
C GLY A 73 -12.55 10.84 4.05
N PRO A 74 -13.38 11.67 3.38
CA PRO A 74 -14.32 11.20 2.36
C PRO A 74 -13.67 10.45 1.19
N LEU A 75 -12.39 10.69 0.89
CA LEU A 75 -11.70 9.99 -0.20
C LEU A 75 -11.69 8.46 -0.03
N TYR A 76 -11.75 7.97 1.20
CA TYR A 76 -11.77 6.53 1.46
C TYR A 76 -13.05 5.84 0.97
N ASP A 77 -14.14 6.58 0.75
CA ASP A 77 -15.37 6.03 0.19
C ASP A 77 -15.17 5.50 -1.25
N CYS A 78 -14.14 5.97 -1.98
CA CYS A 78 -13.77 5.46 -3.29
C CYS A 78 -13.25 4.02 -3.28
N PHE A 79 -12.87 3.50 -2.10
CA PHE A 79 -12.36 2.13 -1.88
C PHE A 79 -13.40 1.20 -1.27
N ARG A 80 -14.68 1.58 -1.32
CA ARG A 80 -15.80 0.70 -1.01
C ARG A 80 -16.12 -0.15 -2.24
N PHE A 81 -16.27 -1.44 -2.00
CA PHE A 81 -16.58 -2.44 -3.03
C PHE A 81 -17.83 -3.23 -2.64
N ALA A 82 -18.53 -3.78 -3.63
CA ALA A 82 -19.75 -4.58 -3.41
C ALA A 82 -20.84 -3.85 -2.60
N ASN A 83 -20.89 -2.51 -2.69
CA ASN A 83 -21.75 -1.64 -1.88
C ASN A 83 -21.60 -1.82 -0.35
N ALA A 84 -20.54 -2.47 0.11
CA ALA A 84 -20.24 -2.71 1.51
C ALA A 84 -19.09 -1.81 1.99
N ASP A 85 -18.94 -1.72 3.31
CA ASP A 85 -17.78 -1.09 3.94
C ASP A 85 -16.76 -2.19 4.31
N ASN A 86 -15.48 -1.86 4.29
CA ASN A 86 -14.39 -2.80 4.55
C ASN A 86 -13.34 -2.21 5.50
N VAL A 87 -12.43 -3.04 5.99
CA VAL A 87 -11.41 -2.66 6.99
C VAL A 87 -10.53 -1.48 6.52
N PHE A 88 -10.31 -1.35 5.21
CA PHE A 88 -9.53 -0.26 4.62
C PHE A 88 -10.34 1.01 4.37
N ALA A 89 -11.56 0.92 3.84
CA ALA A 89 -12.35 2.11 3.50
C ALA A 89 -13.03 2.74 4.72
N THR A 90 -13.35 1.95 5.73
CA THR A 90 -14.26 2.38 6.80
C THR A 90 -13.77 3.61 7.56
N ARG A 91 -14.67 4.59 7.67
CA ARG A 91 -14.47 5.85 8.39
C ARG A 91 -14.92 5.74 9.85
N HIS A 92 -15.67 4.71 10.20
CA HIS A 92 -16.20 4.49 11.53
C HIS A 92 -15.22 3.68 12.40
N ALA A 93 -14.99 4.14 13.63
CA ALA A 93 -14.02 3.52 14.53
C ALA A 93 -14.50 2.15 15.04
N ASP A 94 -15.77 2.02 15.41
CA ASP A 94 -16.27 0.79 16.00
C ASP A 94 -16.46 -0.31 14.97
N PHE A 95 -16.97 0.02 13.79
CA PHE A 95 -16.98 -0.90 12.64
C PHE A 95 -15.56 -1.39 12.33
N TYR A 96 -14.57 -0.49 12.31
CA TYR A 96 -13.18 -0.89 12.09
C TYR A 96 -12.67 -1.86 13.16
N LYS A 97 -12.90 -1.59 14.44
CA LYS A 97 -12.41 -2.44 15.53
C LYS A 97 -12.99 -3.85 15.40
N ALA A 98 -14.31 -3.96 15.21
CA ALA A 98 -14.98 -5.25 15.02
C ALA A 98 -14.45 -5.96 13.77
N ARG A 99 -14.36 -5.25 12.64
CA ARG A 99 -13.87 -5.83 11.39
C ARG A 99 -12.40 -6.26 11.46
N LYS A 100 -11.55 -5.48 12.14
CA LYS A 100 -10.13 -5.78 12.32
C LYS A 100 -9.92 -7.04 13.15
N ARG A 101 -10.72 -7.26 14.20
CA ARG A 101 -10.64 -8.49 15.02
C ARG A 101 -10.85 -9.74 14.17
N LEU A 102 -11.78 -9.68 13.22
CA LEU A 102 -12.10 -10.79 12.32
C LEU A 102 -11.06 -10.98 11.19
N THR A 103 -10.43 -9.90 10.73
CA THR A 103 -9.56 -9.93 9.53
C THR A 103 -8.06 -10.02 9.85
N ALA A 104 -7.60 -9.43 10.94
CA ALA A 104 -6.17 -9.37 11.29
C ALA A 104 -5.51 -10.73 11.59
N PRO A 105 -6.20 -11.73 12.20
CA PRO A 105 -5.61 -13.04 12.46
C PRO A 105 -5.05 -13.73 11.20
N ALA A 106 -5.68 -13.51 10.04
CA ALA A 106 -5.26 -14.06 8.75
C ALA A 106 -3.91 -13.51 8.24
N PHE A 107 -3.42 -12.39 8.79
CA PHE A 107 -2.20 -11.71 8.34
C PHE A 107 -1.16 -11.54 9.47
N THR A 108 -1.30 -12.30 10.55
CA THR A 108 -0.26 -12.41 11.59
C THR A 108 1.02 -13.01 11.00
N SER A 109 2.17 -12.81 11.65
CA SER A 109 3.43 -13.41 11.20
C SER A 109 3.32 -14.93 11.11
N THR A 110 2.67 -15.57 12.10
CA THR A 110 2.41 -17.01 12.11
C THR A 110 1.55 -17.45 10.93
N ALA A 111 0.40 -16.79 10.71
CA ALA A 111 -0.48 -17.14 9.59
C ALA A 111 0.21 -16.96 8.22
N VAL A 112 1.03 -15.91 8.05
CA VAL A 112 1.79 -15.70 6.83
C VAL A 112 2.85 -16.78 6.63
N SER A 113 3.55 -17.20 7.68
CA SER A 113 4.51 -18.32 7.61
C SER A 113 3.82 -19.65 7.25
N GLU A 114 2.61 -19.91 7.75
CA GLU A 114 1.83 -21.11 7.37
C GLU A 114 1.47 -21.13 5.87
N MET A 115 1.30 -19.95 5.26
CA MET A 115 0.98 -19.80 3.83
C MET A 115 2.21 -19.61 2.95
N GLU A 116 3.42 -19.62 3.52
CA GLU A 116 4.65 -19.25 2.82
C GLU A 116 4.90 -20.11 1.56
N SER A 117 4.77 -21.43 1.67
CA SER A 117 4.97 -22.34 0.53
C SER A 117 4.04 -22.00 -0.63
N ILE A 118 2.76 -21.74 -0.35
CA ILE A 118 1.76 -21.35 -1.34
C ILE A 118 2.17 -20.04 -2.03
N ILE A 119 2.61 -19.05 -1.25
CA ILE A 119 3.03 -17.73 -1.77
C ILE A 119 4.29 -17.85 -2.64
N LEU A 120 5.29 -18.61 -2.18
CA LEU A 120 6.52 -18.84 -2.92
C LEU A 120 6.25 -19.60 -4.22
N ASP A 121 5.42 -20.65 -4.19
CA ASP A 121 5.17 -21.48 -5.36
C ASP A 121 4.36 -20.78 -6.44
N ALA A 122 3.25 -20.14 -6.06
CA ALA A 122 2.36 -19.47 -7.01
C ALA A 122 2.93 -18.15 -7.54
N GLY A 123 3.64 -17.40 -6.68
CA GLY A 123 4.27 -16.14 -7.04
C GLY A 123 5.70 -16.32 -7.54
N ILE A 124 6.64 -16.45 -6.60
CA ILE A 124 8.07 -16.25 -6.85
C ILE A 124 8.66 -17.36 -7.72
N ASN A 125 8.40 -18.62 -7.43
CA ASN A 125 8.91 -19.76 -8.20
C ASN A 125 8.32 -19.76 -9.61
N SER A 126 7.03 -19.44 -9.76
CA SER A 126 6.40 -19.22 -11.08
C SER A 126 7.06 -18.08 -11.85
N LEU A 127 7.40 -16.97 -11.17
CA LEU A 127 8.08 -15.83 -11.78
C LEU A 127 9.47 -16.22 -12.27
N LEU A 128 10.26 -16.93 -11.45
CA LEU A 128 11.58 -17.41 -11.84
C LEU A 128 11.49 -18.34 -13.06
N ARG A 129 10.58 -19.32 -13.06
CA ARG A 129 10.33 -20.19 -14.22
C ARG A 129 9.92 -19.40 -15.47
N ARG A 130 9.16 -18.32 -15.31
CA ARG A 130 8.79 -17.42 -16.42
C ARG A 130 10.01 -16.68 -16.96
N LEU A 131 10.85 -16.13 -16.09
CA LEU A 131 12.06 -15.39 -16.48
C LEU A 131 13.11 -16.30 -17.13
N GLU A 132 13.31 -17.51 -16.61
CA GLU A 132 14.27 -18.48 -17.15
C GLU A 132 13.98 -18.86 -18.61
N ARG A 133 12.70 -18.95 -18.99
CA ARG A 133 12.29 -19.19 -20.39
C ARG A 133 12.76 -18.09 -21.36
N HIS A 134 13.04 -16.90 -20.86
CA HIS A 134 13.45 -15.72 -21.64
C HIS A 134 14.83 -15.17 -21.23
N ALA A 135 15.62 -15.96 -20.49
CA ALA A 135 16.92 -15.54 -19.93
C ALA A 135 18.08 -15.62 -20.93
N ASP A 136 17.82 -15.76 -22.23
CA ASP A 136 18.86 -15.85 -23.26
C ASP A 136 19.46 -14.48 -23.66
N GLY A 137 19.00 -13.40 -23.01
CA GLY A 137 19.47 -12.03 -23.20
C GLY A 137 18.95 -11.35 -24.48
N LYS A 138 18.02 -11.97 -25.21
CA LYS A 138 17.53 -11.44 -26.50
C LYS A 138 16.23 -10.67 -26.41
N GLN A 139 15.51 -10.77 -25.30
CA GLN A 139 14.19 -10.19 -25.14
C GLN A 139 14.16 -9.15 -24.02
N GLU A 140 13.54 -8.00 -24.30
CA GLU A 140 13.19 -7.03 -23.28
C GLU A 140 11.97 -7.52 -22.48
N ILE A 141 12.08 -7.53 -21.15
CA ILE A 141 11.05 -8.03 -20.26
C ILE A 141 10.46 -6.87 -19.46
N ASN A 142 9.14 -6.71 -19.51
CA ASN A 142 8.43 -5.76 -18.65
C ASN A 142 8.28 -6.34 -17.24
N MET A 143 9.25 -6.02 -16.37
CA MET A 143 9.26 -6.49 -14.98
C MET A 143 8.10 -5.97 -14.15
N PHE A 144 7.57 -4.77 -14.41
CA PHE A 144 6.39 -4.25 -13.72
C PHE A 144 5.16 -5.15 -13.96
N LYS A 145 4.98 -5.60 -15.22
CA LYS A 145 3.91 -6.53 -15.60
C LYS A 145 4.08 -7.88 -14.88
N LEU A 146 5.29 -8.44 -14.88
CA LEU A 146 5.55 -9.73 -14.25
C LEU A 146 5.45 -9.69 -12.72
N PHE A 147 5.91 -8.62 -12.07
CA PHE A 147 5.70 -8.43 -10.63
C PHE A 147 4.23 -8.30 -10.29
N SER A 148 3.44 -7.63 -11.12
CA SER A 148 1.99 -7.55 -10.93
C SER A 148 1.34 -8.93 -11.00
N PHE A 149 1.74 -9.77 -11.97
CA PHE A 149 1.24 -11.15 -12.08
C PHE A 149 1.66 -12.01 -10.91
N MET A 150 2.93 -11.91 -10.48
CA MET A 150 3.45 -12.61 -9.31
C MET A 150 2.60 -12.34 -8.07
N THR A 151 2.35 -11.07 -7.77
CA THR A 151 1.56 -10.69 -6.60
C THR A 151 0.08 -11.05 -6.75
N PHE A 152 -0.46 -11.02 -7.97
CA PHE A 152 -1.86 -11.36 -8.25
C PHE A 152 -2.13 -12.87 -8.13
N ASP A 153 -1.21 -13.71 -8.60
CA ASP A 153 -1.29 -15.17 -8.45
C ASP A 153 -1.11 -15.57 -6.98
N ALA A 154 -0.13 -14.98 -6.28
CA ALA A 154 0.10 -15.22 -4.85
C ALA A 154 -1.12 -14.85 -4.00
N ILE A 155 -1.67 -13.64 -4.17
CA ILE A 155 -2.88 -13.21 -3.44
C ILE A 155 -4.12 -13.99 -3.88
N GLY A 156 -4.19 -14.40 -5.16
CA GLY A 156 -5.24 -15.27 -5.68
C GLY A 156 -5.31 -16.61 -4.93
N GLU A 157 -4.17 -17.26 -4.74
CA GLU A 157 -4.08 -18.48 -3.97
C GLU A 157 -4.51 -18.30 -2.51
N ILE A 158 -4.07 -17.24 -1.83
CA ILE A 158 -4.38 -17.09 -0.40
C ILE A 158 -5.74 -16.47 -0.10
N ALA A 159 -6.26 -15.58 -0.96
CA ALA A 159 -7.51 -14.83 -0.74
C ALA A 159 -8.72 -15.41 -1.50
N PHE A 160 -8.51 -16.19 -2.57
CA PHE A 160 -9.57 -16.85 -3.34
C PHE A 160 -9.43 -18.38 -3.34
N GLY A 161 -8.30 -18.91 -2.88
CA GLY A 161 -8.04 -20.35 -2.89
C GLY A 161 -7.62 -20.90 -4.24
N LYS A 162 -7.34 -20.03 -5.21
CA LYS A 162 -6.98 -20.41 -6.57
C LYS A 162 -6.14 -19.30 -7.22
N SER A 163 -5.00 -19.70 -7.80
CA SER A 163 -4.19 -18.89 -8.69
C SER A 163 -4.98 -18.48 -9.94
N PHE A 164 -4.65 -17.31 -10.47
CA PHE A 164 -5.14 -16.86 -11.77
C PHE A 164 -4.23 -17.33 -12.91
N ASN A 165 -3.12 -17.99 -12.60
CA ASN A 165 -2.14 -18.54 -13.52
C ASN A 165 -1.62 -17.51 -14.54
N LEU A 166 -1.52 -16.25 -14.11
CA LEU A 166 -1.08 -15.14 -14.96
C LEU A 166 0.40 -15.24 -15.36
N LEU A 167 1.21 -15.94 -14.56
CA LEU A 167 2.62 -16.21 -14.88
C LEU A 167 2.83 -17.43 -15.80
N GLU A 168 1.85 -18.32 -15.90
CA GLU A 168 1.94 -19.52 -16.73
C GLU A 168 1.41 -19.29 -18.14
N GLU A 169 0.32 -18.54 -18.26
CA GLU A 169 -0.37 -18.23 -19.51
C GLU A 169 0.17 -16.95 -20.16
N GLU A 170 0.66 -17.02 -21.40
CA GLU A 170 1.20 -15.84 -22.11
C GLU A 170 0.10 -14.85 -22.52
N ASP A 171 -1.12 -15.35 -22.76
CA ASP A 171 -2.27 -14.64 -23.35
C ASP A 171 -3.57 -14.82 -22.54
N HIS A 172 -3.51 -14.75 -21.21
CA HIS A 172 -4.72 -14.79 -20.38
C HIS A 172 -5.57 -13.49 -20.56
N PRO A 173 -6.87 -13.59 -20.89
CA PRO A 173 -7.76 -12.42 -21.09
C PRO A 173 -7.89 -11.46 -19.90
N LEU A 174 -7.51 -11.88 -18.69
CA LEU A 174 -7.54 -11.08 -17.47
C LEU A 174 -6.28 -10.19 -17.29
N LEU A 175 -5.20 -10.44 -18.05
CA LEU A 175 -3.83 -9.90 -17.87
C LEU A 175 -3.67 -8.37 -18.03
N GLY A 176 -4.68 -7.68 -18.56
CA GLY A 176 -4.63 -6.22 -18.71
C GLY A 176 -5.85 -5.50 -18.17
N TRP A 177 -7.02 -6.15 -18.21
CA TRP A 177 -8.27 -5.46 -18.01
C TRP A 177 -8.65 -5.32 -16.53
N MET A 178 -8.38 -6.31 -15.67
CA MET A 178 -8.78 -6.21 -14.26
C MET A 178 -7.95 -5.16 -13.52
N HIS A 179 -6.63 -5.30 -13.47
CA HIS A 179 -5.74 -4.37 -12.75
C HIS A 179 -5.82 -2.93 -13.30
N SER A 180 -5.64 -2.75 -14.61
CA SER A 180 -5.64 -1.40 -15.22
C SER A 180 -7.01 -0.73 -15.14
N THR A 181 -8.13 -1.46 -15.32
CA THR A 181 -9.47 -0.86 -15.24
C THR A 181 -9.88 -0.57 -13.80
N LEU A 182 -9.53 -1.42 -12.83
CA LEU A 182 -9.84 -1.21 -11.42
C LEU A 182 -9.08 -0.01 -10.84
N MET A 183 -7.77 0.09 -11.06
CA MET A 183 -6.98 1.23 -10.56
C MET A 183 -7.29 2.53 -11.29
N LEU A 184 -7.42 2.48 -12.62
CA LEU A 184 -7.93 3.63 -13.37
C LEU A 184 -9.31 4.02 -12.86
N GLY A 185 -10.18 3.06 -12.57
CA GLY A 185 -11.51 3.30 -12.02
C GLY A 185 -11.50 3.92 -10.63
N ILE A 186 -10.59 3.52 -9.74
CA ILE A 186 -10.39 4.16 -8.43
C ILE A 186 -9.86 5.58 -8.62
N TYR A 187 -8.86 5.78 -9.46
CA TYR A 187 -8.31 7.11 -9.73
C TYR A 187 -9.34 8.05 -10.36
N VAL A 188 -10.16 7.54 -11.28
CA VAL A 188 -11.30 8.24 -11.86
C VAL A 188 -12.36 8.55 -10.79
N ARG A 189 -12.69 7.61 -9.89
CA ARG A 189 -13.60 7.87 -8.76
C ARG A 189 -13.06 8.98 -7.86
N ILE A 190 -11.75 8.99 -7.60
CA ILE A 190 -11.07 10.01 -6.81
C ILE A 190 -11.20 11.38 -7.50
N LEU A 191 -10.80 11.48 -8.78
CA LEU A 191 -10.92 12.72 -9.55
C LEU A 191 -12.38 13.19 -9.63
N TYR A 192 -13.31 12.27 -9.87
CA TYR A 192 -14.74 12.55 -9.92
C TYR A 192 -15.27 13.06 -8.58
N ALA A 193 -14.95 12.40 -7.47
CA ALA A 193 -15.33 12.83 -6.13
C ALA A 193 -14.79 14.23 -5.81
N TYR A 194 -13.60 14.56 -6.32
CA TYR A 194 -13.04 15.90 -6.22
C TYR A 194 -13.77 16.93 -7.08
N VAL A 195 -14.26 16.59 -8.28
CA VAL A 195 -14.90 17.55 -9.20
C VAL A 195 -16.40 17.71 -8.92
N PHE A 196 -17.13 16.62 -8.74
CA PHE A 196 -18.60 16.58 -8.72
C PHE A 196 -19.21 16.08 -7.39
N GLY A 197 -18.37 15.69 -6.42
CA GLY A 197 -18.84 15.02 -5.20
C GLY A 197 -19.17 13.55 -5.43
N GLN A 198 -19.58 12.85 -4.37
CA GLN A 198 -19.72 11.38 -4.38
C GLN A 198 -21.05 10.87 -4.98
N THR A 199 -22.01 11.73 -5.31
CA THR A 199 -23.42 11.34 -5.54
C THR A 199 -23.75 10.89 -6.97
N ALA A 200 -22.89 11.10 -7.97
CA ALA A 200 -23.22 10.82 -9.38
C ALA A 200 -22.17 10.00 -10.18
N ALA A 201 -21.22 9.34 -9.50
CA ALA A 201 -20.16 8.55 -10.12
C ALA A 201 -20.61 7.36 -11.04
N PRO A 202 -21.73 6.65 -10.79
CA PRO A 202 -22.08 5.44 -11.56
C PRO A 202 -22.47 5.68 -13.03
N ILE A 203 -22.91 6.90 -13.38
CA ILE A 203 -23.52 7.18 -14.70
C ILE A 203 -22.45 7.35 -15.80
N ILE A 204 -21.22 7.74 -15.43
CA ILE A 204 -20.20 8.16 -16.40
C ILE A 204 -19.27 7.02 -16.84
N PHE A 205 -19.16 5.94 -16.05
CA PHE A 205 -18.18 4.87 -16.29
C PHE A 205 -18.81 3.46 -16.25
N PRO A 206 -19.69 3.11 -17.22
CA PRO A 206 -20.38 1.82 -17.21
C PRO A 206 -19.43 0.60 -17.30
N LYS A 207 -18.29 0.72 -18.00
CA LYS A 207 -17.28 -0.34 -18.05
C LYS A 207 -16.64 -0.63 -16.70
N HIS A 208 -16.42 0.41 -15.89
CA HIS A 208 -15.88 0.25 -14.53
C HIS A 208 -16.88 -0.44 -13.61
N VAL A 209 -18.15 -0.03 -13.67
CA VAL A 209 -19.24 -0.67 -12.92
C VAL A 209 -19.38 -2.15 -13.32
N ALA A 210 -19.27 -2.47 -14.61
CA ALA A 210 -19.29 -3.84 -15.09
C ALA A 210 -18.09 -4.66 -14.57
N ALA A 211 -16.87 -4.10 -14.63
CA ALA A 211 -15.66 -4.77 -14.13
C ALA A 211 -15.73 -5.04 -12.62
N GLU A 212 -16.20 -4.07 -11.83
CA GLU A 212 -16.43 -4.27 -10.40
C GLU A 212 -17.47 -5.38 -10.15
N ARG A 213 -18.58 -5.38 -10.89
CA ARG A 213 -19.59 -6.43 -10.76
C ARG A 213 -19.01 -7.81 -11.06
N SER A 214 -18.26 -7.96 -12.16
CA SER A 214 -17.60 -9.23 -12.50
C SER A 214 -16.63 -9.69 -11.41
N LEU A 215 -15.89 -8.76 -10.79
CA LEU A 215 -15.00 -9.09 -9.68
C LEU A 215 -15.79 -9.54 -8.44
N VAL A 216 -16.91 -8.88 -8.12
CA VAL A 216 -17.80 -9.29 -7.02
C VAL A 216 -18.37 -10.68 -7.27
N ASP A 217 -18.88 -10.94 -8.46
CA ASP A 217 -19.45 -12.24 -8.83
C ASP A 217 -18.40 -13.35 -8.74
N PHE A 218 -17.18 -13.10 -9.26
CA PHE A 218 -16.05 -14.01 -9.12
C PHE A 218 -15.70 -14.29 -7.65
N THR A 219 -15.68 -13.25 -6.81
CA THR A 219 -15.37 -13.37 -5.39
C THR A 219 -16.42 -14.19 -4.64
N VAL A 220 -17.71 -13.91 -4.89
CA VAL A 220 -18.82 -14.65 -4.27
C VAL A 220 -18.78 -16.12 -4.66
N GLU A 221 -18.48 -16.43 -5.93
CA GLU A 221 -18.32 -17.80 -6.39
C GLU A 221 -17.14 -18.51 -5.69
N ALA A 222 -15.99 -17.85 -5.53
CA ALA A 222 -14.86 -18.39 -4.79
C ALA A 222 -15.21 -18.68 -3.31
N ILE A 223 -15.93 -17.77 -2.65
CA ILE A 223 -16.43 -17.94 -1.28
C ILE A 223 -17.36 -19.16 -1.19
N ARG A 224 -18.30 -19.31 -2.14
CA ARG A 224 -19.25 -20.43 -2.15
C ARG A 224 -18.56 -21.77 -2.36
N ARG A 225 -17.60 -21.85 -3.29
CA ARG A 225 -16.78 -23.05 -3.50
C ARG A 225 -16.03 -23.42 -2.23
N ARG A 226 -15.38 -22.45 -1.58
CA ARG A 226 -14.63 -22.69 -0.35
C ARG A 226 -15.50 -23.18 0.81
N ARG A 227 -16.76 -22.73 0.91
CA ARG A 227 -17.68 -23.26 1.94
C ARG A 227 -17.95 -24.76 1.77
N ASN A 228 -17.92 -25.27 0.53
CA ASN A 228 -18.15 -26.67 0.21
C ASN A 228 -16.88 -27.52 0.32
N ASP A 229 -15.69 -26.92 0.18
CA ASP A 229 -14.39 -27.60 0.26
C ASP A 229 -13.43 -26.87 1.20
N ARG A 230 -13.33 -27.34 2.45
CA ARG A 230 -12.48 -26.78 3.51
C ARG A 230 -11.09 -27.43 3.60
N SER A 231 -10.61 -28.06 2.53
CA SER A 231 -9.35 -28.80 2.51
C SER A 231 -8.09 -27.94 2.70
N ARG A 232 -8.17 -26.62 2.47
CA ARG A 232 -7.03 -25.70 2.52
C ARG A 232 -7.18 -24.69 3.66
N THR A 233 -6.06 -24.43 4.35
CA THR A 233 -5.96 -23.37 5.36
C THR A 233 -5.19 -22.19 4.76
N ASP A 234 -5.91 -21.18 4.30
CA ASP A 234 -5.37 -19.93 3.76
C ASP A 234 -6.12 -18.72 4.37
N ALA A 235 -5.86 -17.51 3.87
CA ALA A 235 -6.51 -16.31 4.39
C ALA A 235 -8.03 -16.36 4.21
N LEU A 236 -8.54 -16.86 3.08
CA LEU A 236 -9.98 -17.01 2.87
C LEU A 236 -10.62 -17.97 3.87
N GLN A 237 -9.98 -19.12 4.13
CA GLN A 237 -10.49 -20.07 5.13
C GLN A 237 -10.49 -19.45 6.53
N LYS A 238 -9.41 -18.75 6.91
CA LYS A 238 -9.33 -18.04 8.19
C LYS A 238 -10.43 -16.97 8.33
N LEU A 239 -10.78 -16.26 7.26
CA LEU A 239 -11.89 -15.29 7.26
C LEU A 239 -13.27 -15.95 7.37
N LEU A 240 -13.46 -17.12 6.74
CA LEU A 240 -14.70 -17.88 6.83
C LEU A 240 -14.96 -18.45 8.23
N ASP A 241 -13.88 -18.85 8.90
CA ASP A 241 -13.94 -19.39 10.26
C ASP A 241 -13.86 -18.30 11.34
N ALA A 242 -13.56 -17.06 10.97
CA ALA A 242 -13.47 -15.95 11.89
C ALA A 242 -14.82 -15.67 12.57
N GLU A 243 -14.78 -15.69 13.90
CA GLU A 243 -15.89 -15.38 14.80
C GLU A 243 -15.41 -14.37 15.83
N ASP A 244 -16.19 -13.32 16.07
CA ASP A 244 -15.85 -12.30 17.05
C ASP A 244 -16.10 -12.88 18.45
N GLU A 245 -15.03 -13.00 19.25
CA GLU A 245 -15.06 -13.65 20.56
C GLU A 245 -16.06 -13.02 21.55
N ASP A 246 -16.32 -11.71 21.42
CA ASP A 246 -17.22 -10.98 22.32
C ASP A 246 -18.70 -11.19 21.94
N THR A 247 -18.99 -11.31 20.64
CA THR A 247 -20.37 -11.25 20.11
C THR A 247 -20.84 -12.54 19.42
N GLY A 248 -19.94 -13.48 19.12
CA GLY A 248 -20.21 -14.64 18.27
C GLY A 248 -20.49 -14.27 16.80
N ALA A 249 -20.30 -13.01 16.41
CA ALA A 249 -20.63 -12.54 15.07
C ALA A 249 -19.60 -13.01 14.03
N ARG A 250 -20.09 -13.42 12.86
CA ARG A 250 -19.26 -13.83 11.72
C ARG A 250 -19.41 -12.87 10.54
N LEU A 251 -18.46 -12.93 9.61
CA LEU A 251 -18.53 -12.16 8.37
C LEU A 251 -19.66 -12.68 7.47
N ARG A 252 -20.57 -11.79 7.04
CA ARG A 252 -21.61 -12.13 6.04
C ARG A 252 -20.97 -12.28 4.66
N GLU A 253 -21.67 -12.89 3.70
CA GLU A 253 -21.16 -13.10 2.33
C GLU A 253 -20.67 -11.80 1.66
N ASN A 254 -21.46 -10.72 1.71
CA ASN A 254 -21.03 -9.43 1.16
C ASN A 254 -19.85 -8.81 1.92
N ASP A 255 -19.76 -9.05 3.23
CA ASP A 255 -18.62 -8.59 4.04
C ASP A 255 -17.35 -9.36 3.65
N LEU A 256 -17.43 -10.68 3.50
CA LEU A 256 -16.33 -11.50 2.99
C LEU A 256 -15.89 -11.02 1.61
N ALA A 257 -16.84 -10.79 0.69
CA ALA A 257 -16.52 -10.36 -0.66
C ALA A 257 -15.78 -9.01 -0.69
N THR A 258 -16.23 -8.02 0.07
CA THR A 258 -15.55 -6.71 0.11
C THR A 258 -14.17 -6.80 0.78
N GLU A 259 -14.00 -7.65 1.79
CA GLU A 259 -12.70 -7.88 2.44
C GLU A 259 -11.73 -8.62 1.52
N THR A 260 -12.18 -9.65 0.79
CA THR A 260 -11.36 -10.38 -0.18
C THR A 260 -10.94 -9.48 -1.36
N ILE A 261 -11.85 -8.66 -1.88
CA ILE A 261 -11.54 -7.71 -2.96
C ILE A 261 -10.51 -6.67 -2.52
N VAL A 262 -10.65 -6.10 -1.31
CA VAL A 262 -9.69 -5.09 -0.85
C VAL A 262 -8.32 -5.70 -0.56
N GLN A 263 -8.25 -6.97 -0.14
CA GLN A 263 -6.99 -7.71 0.01
C GLN A 263 -6.30 -7.93 -1.33
N LEU A 264 -7.02 -8.35 -2.37
CA LEU A 264 -6.51 -8.49 -3.74
C LEU A 264 -5.86 -7.18 -4.22
N ILE A 265 -6.60 -6.08 -4.13
CA ILE A 265 -6.18 -4.78 -4.64
C ILE A 265 -5.02 -4.19 -3.81
N ALA A 266 -5.11 -4.25 -2.48
CA ALA A 266 -4.08 -3.68 -1.62
C ALA A 266 -2.78 -4.50 -1.65
N GLY A 267 -2.87 -5.83 -1.74
CA GLY A 267 -1.72 -6.73 -1.76
C GLY A 267 -0.97 -6.76 -3.09
N THR A 268 -1.70 -6.69 -4.21
CA THR A 268 -1.09 -6.77 -5.56
C THR A 268 -0.25 -5.53 -5.85
N ASP A 269 -0.91 -4.37 -5.94
CA ASP A 269 -0.34 -3.20 -6.59
C ASP A 269 0.77 -2.55 -5.76
N THR A 270 0.65 -2.65 -4.42
CA THR A 270 1.64 -2.06 -3.53
C THR A 270 2.96 -2.81 -3.57
N THR A 271 2.91 -4.14 -3.45
CA THR A 271 4.10 -5.00 -3.49
C THR A 271 4.74 -4.99 -4.87
N SER A 272 3.97 -5.12 -5.95
CA SER A 272 4.52 -5.16 -7.32
C SER A 272 5.22 -3.86 -7.71
N THR A 273 4.64 -2.72 -7.33
CA THR A 273 5.24 -1.40 -7.57
C THR A 273 6.51 -1.21 -6.74
N ALA A 274 6.52 -1.67 -5.48
CA ALA A 274 7.71 -1.60 -4.62
C ALA A 274 8.86 -2.47 -5.17
N LEU A 275 8.60 -3.70 -5.62
CA LEU A 275 9.59 -4.56 -6.28
C LEU A 275 10.11 -3.93 -7.58
N THR A 276 9.21 -3.32 -8.36
CA THR A 276 9.57 -2.61 -9.60
C THR A 276 10.55 -1.47 -9.31
N TRP A 277 10.25 -0.63 -8.32
CA TRP A 277 11.16 0.45 -7.92
C TRP A 277 12.48 -0.07 -7.37
N ALA A 278 12.46 -1.15 -6.56
CA ALA A 278 13.69 -1.74 -6.02
C ALA A 278 14.60 -2.21 -7.16
N LEU A 279 14.06 -3.01 -8.09
CA LEU A 279 14.82 -3.49 -9.23
C LEU A 279 15.30 -2.34 -10.12
N TYR A 280 14.44 -1.36 -10.41
CA TYR A 280 14.82 -0.19 -11.20
C TYR A 280 15.99 0.58 -10.57
N ARG A 281 15.96 0.81 -9.25
CA ARG A 281 17.05 1.52 -8.56
C ARG A 281 18.34 0.72 -8.48
N LEU A 282 18.26 -0.61 -8.37
CA LEU A 282 19.45 -1.46 -8.45
C LEU A 282 20.07 -1.45 -9.85
N LEU A 283 19.25 -1.49 -10.91
CA LEU A 283 19.73 -1.41 -12.30
C LEU A 283 20.33 -0.03 -12.63
N ASP A 284 19.75 1.05 -12.10
CA ASP A 284 20.31 2.42 -12.19
C ASP A 284 21.60 2.59 -11.37
N ARG A 285 21.83 1.74 -10.36
CA ARG A 285 22.96 1.79 -9.42
C ARG A 285 23.70 0.45 -9.36
N PRO A 286 24.56 0.14 -10.34
CA PRO A 286 25.26 -1.14 -10.42
C PRO A 286 26.10 -1.50 -9.19
N GLU A 287 26.61 -0.50 -8.46
CA GLU A 287 27.31 -0.72 -7.18
C GLU A 287 26.38 -1.35 -6.13
N CYS A 288 25.17 -0.80 -5.95
CA CYS A 288 24.19 -1.36 -5.03
C CYS A 288 23.74 -2.76 -5.47
N MET A 289 23.60 -2.99 -6.78
CA MET A 289 23.33 -4.33 -7.32
C MET A 289 24.44 -5.32 -6.93
N ARG A 290 25.71 -4.96 -7.17
CA ARG A 290 26.86 -5.80 -6.85
C ARG A 290 26.94 -6.13 -5.35
N LEU A 291 26.75 -5.14 -4.47
CA LEU A 291 26.77 -5.36 -3.02
C LEU A 291 25.65 -6.30 -2.55
N LEU A 292 24.46 -6.16 -3.14
CA LEU A 292 23.34 -7.06 -2.85
C LEU A 292 23.62 -8.48 -3.36
N GLN A 293 24.16 -8.61 -4.57
CA GLN A 293 24.56 -9.91 -5.12
C GLN A 293 25.62 -10.59 -4.26
N GLU A 294 26.63 -9.86 -3.78
CA GLU A 294 27.67 -10.39 -2.89
C GLU A 294 27.10 -10.91 -1.56
N GLU A 295 26.16 -10.17 -0.95
CA GLU A 295 25.47 -10.64 0.27
C GLU A 295 24.66 -11.92 0.01
N LEU A 296 23.93 -11.97 -1.11
CA LEU A 296 23.09 -13.10 -1.46
C LEU A 296 23.88 -14.35 -1.86
N ASP A 297 24.95 -14.20 -2.65
CA ASP A 297 25.84 -15.31 -3.04
C ASP A 297 26.59 -15.87 -1.82
N GLY A 298 26.96 -15.00 -0.87
CA GLY A 298 27.58 -15.42 0.40
C GLY A 298 26.61 -16.17 1.32
N ALA A 299 25.36 -15.73 1.41
CA ALA A 299 24.33 -16.38 2.22
C ALA A 299 23.80 -17.68 1.58
N PHE A 300 23.76 -17.75 0.24
CA PHE A 300 23.22 -18.87 -0.52
C PHE A 300 24.17 -19.31 -1.65
N PRO A 301 25.24 -20.05 -1.33
CA PRO A 301 26.21 -20.50 -2.34
C PRO A 301 25.60 -21.39 -3.43
N ASP A 302 24.53 -22.14 -3.10
CA ASP A 302 23.76 -22.90 -4.08
C ASP A 302 22.70 -22.00 -4.75
N LYS A 303 22.95 -21.65 -6.01
CA LYS A 303 22.05 -20.83 -6.84
C LYS A 303 20.67 -21.47 -7.09
N ASN A 304 20.53 -22.77 -6.86
CA ASN A 304 19.27 -23.51 -7.01
C ASN A 304 18.50 -23.68 -5.70
N ALA A 305 19.09 -23.35 -4.55
CA ALA A 305 18.42 -23.49 -3.26
C ALA A 305 17.20 -22.57 -3.19
N SER A 306 16.05 -23.10 -2.75
CA SER A 306 14.88 -22.27 -2.46
C SER A 306 15.22 -21.25 -1.36
N ILE A 307 14.71 -20.03 -1.49
CA ILE A 307 14.89 -18.96 -0.52
C ILE A 307 13.60 -18.83 0.29
N THR A 308 13.66 -19.12 1.58
CA THR A 308 12.55 -18.82 2.49
C THR A 308 12.69 -17.44 3.08
N HIS A 309 11.60 -16.89 3.61
CA HIS A 309 11.59 -15.63 4.32
C HIS A 309 12.51 -15.64 5.54
N ALA A 310 12.56 -16.77 6.26
CA ALA A 310 13.42 -16.91 7.43
C ALA A 310 14.89 -16.71 7.07
N ASP A 311 15.31 -17.18 5.89
CA ASP A 311 16.70 -17.09 5.45
C ASP A 311 17.11 -15.65 5.11
N VAL A 312 16.18 -14.83 4.61
CA VAL A 312 16.47 -13.48 4.12
C VAL A 312 16.03 -12.36 5.06
N ARG A 313 15.21 -12.66 6.08
CA ARG A 313 14.61 -11.64 6.95
C ARG A 313 15.66 -10.76 7.63
N ASP A 314 16.79 -11.34 7.97
CA ASP A 314 17.82 -10.70 8.80
C ASP A 314 19.06 -10.28 7.98
N LEU A 315 19.02 -10.38 6.64
CA LEU A 315 20.08 -9.92 5.74
C LEU A 315 20.16 -8.38 5.70
N PRO A 316 21.26 -7.76 6.14
CA PRO A 316 21.32 -6.33 6.36
C PRO A 316 21.20 -5.50 5.07
N TYR A 317 21.93 -5.85 4.00
CA TYR A 317 21.93 -5.06 2.78
C TYR A 317 20.64 -5.21 1.96
N LEU A 318 20.07 -6.42 1.88
CA LEU A 318 18.74 -6.65 1.30
C LEU A 318 17.67 -5.79 1.99
N ASN A 319 17.63 -5.80 3.32
CA ASN A 319 16.70 -4.96 4.06
C ASN A 319 16.98 -3.48 3.87
N ALA A 320 18.25 -3.08 3.76
CA ALA A 320 18.63 -1.70 3.48
C ALA A 320 18.11 -1.22 2.11
N VAL A 321 18.26 -2.05 1.06
CA VAL A 321 17.75 -1.79 -0.29
C VAL A 321 16.23 -1.65 -0.29
N ILE A 322 15.50 -2.57 0.36
CA ILE A 322 14.03 -2.52 0.40
C ILE A 322 13.55 -1.31 1.22
N ASN A 323 14.16 -1.04 2.37
CA ASN A 323 13.81 0.14 3.19
C ASN A 323 14.06 1.44 2.42
N GLU A 324 15.20 1.56 1.73
CA GLU A 324 15.51 2.75 0.94
C GLU A 324 14.59 2.91 -0.25
N THR A 325 14.18 1.80 -0.88
CA THR A 325 13.17 1.80 -1.94
C THR A 325 11.86 2.36 -1.42
N LEU A 326 11.35 1.83 -0.30
CA LEU A 326 10.09 2.25 0.28
C LEU A 326 10.13 3.69 0.84
N ARG A 327 11.32 4.23 1.13
CA ARG A 327 11.52 5.61 1.57
C ARG A 327 11.51 6.58 0.38
N VAL A 328 12.28 6.30 -0.65
CA VAL A 328 12.38 7.17 -1.84
C VAL A 328 11.09 7.09 -2.67
N HIS A 329 10.54 5.88 -2.80
CA HIS A 329 9.36 5.57 -3.60
C HIS A 329 8.25 4.94 -2.75
N PRO A 330 7.67 5.67 -1.78
CA PRO A 330 6.59 5.13 -0.96
C PRO A 330 5.33 4.95 -1.80
N VAL A 331 4.91 3.69 -1.99
CA VAL A 331 3.85 3.34 -2.92
C VAL A 331 2.48 3.86 -2.47
N ALA A 332 2.17 3.78 -1.17
CA ALA A 332 0.92 4.24 -0.58
C ALA A 332 1.04 5.62 0.07
N ALA A 333 1.66 6.59 -0.62
CA ALA A 333 1.89 7.94 -0.08
C ALA A 333 0.81 8.98 -0.42
N GLY A 334 -0.19 8.59 -1.22
CA GLY A 334 -1.25 9.50 -1.67
C GLY A 334 -2.28 9.83 -0.59
N ASP A 335 -2.53 11.13 -0.40
CA ASP A 335 -3.74 11.74 0.19
C ASP A 335 -4.41 10.95 1.33
N ALA A 336 -3.64 10.63 2.37
CA ALA A 336 -4.07 9.84 3.53
C ALA A 336 -5.02 10.61 4.48
N GLN A 337 -6.11 11.17 3.93
CA GLN A 337 -7.01 12.11 4.59
C GLN A 337 -7.51 11.61 5.94
N ARG A 338 -7.48 12.54 6.90
CA ARG A 338 -8.07 12.37 8.22
C ARG A 338 -8.94 13.59 8.55
N VAL A 339 -10.05 13.36 9.23
CA VAL A 339 -10.92 14.43 9.71
C VAL A 339 -10.56 14.73 11.15
N VAL A 340 -10.31 16.00 11.45
CA VAL A 340 -10.03 16.46 12.82
C VAL A 340 -11.27 16.26 13.71
N PRO A 341 -11.10 15.71 14.93
CA PRO A 341 -12.19 15.54 15.91
C PRO A 341 -12.97 16.83 16.17
N ALA A 342 -14.21 16.72 16.64
CA ALA A 342 -15.10 17.88 16.83
C ALA A 342 -14.50 18.94 17.77
N GLU A 343 -13.76 18.50 18.79
CA GLU A 343 -13.06 19.37 19.75
C GLU A 343 -11.86 20.13 19.16
N GLY A 344 -11.45 19.84 17.93
CA GLY A 344 -10.24 20.36 17.32
C GLY A 344 -8.98 19.68 17.85
N VAL A 345 -7.80 20.16 17.42
CA VAL A 345 -6.52 19.63 17.90
C VAL A 345 -5.40 20.66 17.79
N GLN A 346 -4.44 20.60 18.72
CA GLN A 346 -3.18 21.32 18.59
C GLN A 346 -2.17 20.47 17.81
N LEU A 347 -1.70 20.96 16.66
CA LEU A 347 -0.61 20.35 15.89
C LEU A 347 0.43 21.41 15.56
N CYS A 348 1.72 21.10 15.74
CA CYS A 348 2.83 22.02 15.41
C CYS A 348 2.65 23.44 15.99
N GLY A 349 2.13 23.56 17.22
CA GLY A 349 1.88 24.87 17.85
C GLY A 349 0.70 25.66 17.27
N GLN A 350 -0.11 25.09 16.37
CA GLN A 350 -1.31 25.71 15.81
C GLN A 350 -2.56 24.91 16.17
N PHE A 351 -3.66 25.61 16.48
CA PHE A 351 -4.97 24.98 16.67
C PHE A 351 -5.64 24.73 15.31
N ILE A 352 -6.05 23.48 15.08
CA ILE A 352 -6.81 23.07 13.90
C ILE A 352 -8.24 22.74 14.34
N PRO A 353 -9.26 23.43 13.79
CA PRO A 353 -10.66 23.23 14.19
C PRO A 353 -11.21 21.88 13.71
N GLY A 354 -12.19 21.37 14.43
CA GLY A 354 -12.90 20.14 14.08
C GLY A 354 -13.54 20.18 12.70
N GLY A 355 -13.59 19.02 12.04
CA GLY A 355 -14.08 18.90 10.66
C GLY A 355 -13.09 19.34 9.58
N THR A 356 -11.92 19.88 9.95
CA THR A 356 -10.83 20.13 8.99
C THR A 356 -10.29 18.79 8.46
N ILE A 357 -9.98 18.71 7.17
CA ILE A 357 -9.24 17.58 6.61
C ILE A 357 -7.75 17.84 6.83
N VAL A 358 -7.08 16.96 7.56
CA VAL A 358 -5.61 16.93 7.65
C VAL A 358 -5.07 15.77 6.83
N ILE A 359 -3.96 16.00 6.13
CA ILE A 359 -3.30 14.99 5.29
C ILE A 359 -1.89 14.77 5.83
N PRO A 360 -1.67 13.70 6.60
CA PRO A 360 -0.34 13.24 6.96
C PRO A 360 0.45 12.89 5.70
N GLN A 361 1.53 13.62 5.40
CA GLN A 361 2.30 13.43 4.17
C GLN A 361 3.50 12.51 4.40
N MET A 362 3.32 11.20 4.21
CA MET A 362 4.42 10.24 4.34
C MET A 362 5.56 10.53 3.37
N TYR A 363 5.25 10.90 2.11
CA TYR A 363 6.29 11.25 1.13
C TYR A 363 7.14 12.43 1.61
N VAL A 364 6.51 13.46 2.20
CA VAL A 364 7.24 14.60 2.79
C VAL A 364 8.13 14.11 3.92
N LEU A 365 7.60 13.34 4.88
CA LEU A 365 8.40 12.83 6.00
C LEU A 365 9.60 12.00 5.55
N HIS A 366 9.45 11.23 4.48
CA HIS A 366 10.52 10.41 3.91
C HIS A 366 11.56 11.23 3.15
N HIS A 367 11.29 12.50 2.86
CA HIS A 367 12.17 13.42 2.14
C HIS A 367 12.52 14.69 2.95
N LEU A 368 12.26 14.71 4.26
CA LEU A 368 12.69 15.81 5.14
C LEU A 368 14.21 15.77 5.35
N GLU A 369 14.90 16.83 4.94
CA GLU A 369 16.36 16.98 5.13
C GLU A 369 16.78 16.92 6.61
N ALA A 370 15.89 17.31 7.52
CA ALA A 370 16.10 17.21 8.97
C ALA A 370 16.28 15.76 9.46
N HIS A 371 15.81 14.76 8.70
CA HIS A 371 15.90 13.35 9.07
C HIS A 371 16.72 12.52 8.07
N TRP A 372 16.79 12.95 6.81
CA TRP A 372 17.41 12.22 5.72
C TRP A 372 18.47 13.09 5.04
N SER A 373 19.73 12.70 5.15
CA SER A 373 20.80 13.30 4.34
C SER A 373 20.61 12.94 2.87
N ASP A 374 20.66 13.94 1.98
CA ASP A 374 20.35 13.81 0.55
C ASP A 374 19.04 13.02 0.32
N PRO A 375 17.88 13.55 0.73
CA PRO A 375 16.63 12.79 0.83
C PRO A 375 16.20 12.16 -0.50
N PHE A 376 16.51 12.77 -1.64
CA PHE A 376 16.11 12.27 -2.95
C PHE A 376 17.09 11.24 -3.53
N ALA A 377 18.27 11.08 -2.93
CA ALA A 377 19.24 10.07 -3.35
C ALA A 377 18.87 8.69 -2.78
N PHE A 378 19.03 7.65 -3.60
CA PHE A 378 18.91 6.26 -3.16
C PHE A 378 20.26 5.78 -2.63
N LYS A 379 20.35 5.60 -1.32
CA LYS A 379 21.56 5.20 -0.60
C LYS A 379 21.21 4.12 0.44
N PRO A 380 21.16 2.82 0.07
CA PRO A 380 20.88 1.74 1.02
C PRO A 380 21.76 1.79 2.28
N GLU A 381 23.01 2.23 2.15
CA GLU A 381 24.01 2.31 3.22
C GLU A 381 23.55 3.17 4.41
N ARG A 382 22.57 4.08 4.21
CA ARG A 382 21.99 4.86 5.32
C ARG A 382 21.30 4.00 6.37
N TRP A 383 20.91 2.78 6.02
CA TRP A 383 20.30 1.80 6.90
C TRP A 383 21.35 0.91 7.58
N LEU A 384 22.64 1.11 7.33
CA LEU A 384 23.75 0.40 7.97
C LEU A 384 24.41 1.29 9.02
N VAL A 385 23.63 1.68 10.02
CA VAL A 385 24.03 2.64 11.08
C VAL A 385 23.83 2.03 12.46
N SER A 386 24.31 2.72 13.49
CA SER A 386 24.12 2.28 14.87
C SER A 386 22.62 2.10 15.21
N PRO A 387 22.28 1.21 16.15
CA PRO A 387 20.89 1.01 16.59
C PRO A 387 20.18 2.29 17.03
N GLU A 388 20.90 3.23 17.64
CA GLU A 388 20.37 4.52 18.11
C GLU A 388 19.95 5.40 16.93
N ARG A 389 20.84 5.55 15.93
CA ARG A 389 20.53 6.32 14.73
C ARG A 389 19.41 5.67 13.92
N MET A 390 19.43 4.35 13.83
CA MET A 390 18.37 3.56 13.22
C MET A 390 17.01 3.82 13.88
N HIS A 391 16.96 3.86 15.21
CA HIS A 391 15.73 4.14 15.96
C HIS A 391 15.18 5.53 15.65
N GLU A 392 16.04 6.55 15.59
CA GLU A 392 15.66 7.91 15.22
C GLU A 392 15.08 7.99 13.80
N MET A 393 15.79 7.42 12.80
CA MET A 393 15.35 7.41 11.40
C MET A 393 14.02 6.66 11.23
N LYS A 394 13.82 5.56 11.96
CA LYS A 394 12.56 4.79 11.96
C LYS A 394 11.36 5.58 12.50
N ARG A 395 11.55 6.72 13.18
CA ARG A 395 10.42 7.58 13.57
C ARG A 395 9.78 8.28 12.38
N ALA A 396 10.57 8.67 11.39
CA ALA A 396 10.12 9.35 10.17
C ALA A 396 9.78 8.36 9.04
N PHE A 397 10.22 7.10 9.14
CA PHE A 397 9.96 6.05 8.17
C PHE A 397 8.63 5.33 8.46
N ILE A 398 7.63 5.61 7.61
CA ILE A 398 6.25 5.12 7.77
C ILE A 398 5.73 4.53 6.44
N PRO A 399 6.36 3.48 5.87
CA PRO A 399 5.95 2.91 4.58
C PRO A 399 4.64 2.12 4.65
N PHE A 400 4.30 1.58 5.83
CA PHE A 400 3.12 0.75 6.07
C PHE A 400 2.07 1.45 6.93
N SER A 401 2.04 2.78 6.92
CA SER A 401 1.32 3.58 7.92
C SER A 401 1.77 3.20 9.35
N MET A 402 1.05 3.65 10.37
CA MET A 402 1.33 3.30 11.76
C MET A 402 0.08 3.41 12.65
N GLY A 403 0.25 3.03 13.91
CA GLY A 403 -0.78 3.16 14.94
C GLY A 403 -2.01 2.31 14.65
N VAL A 404 -3.18 2.83 15.00
CA VAL A 404 -4.41 2.02 15.07
C VAL A 404 -4.90 1.53 13.71
N ARG A 405 -4.52 2.21 12.62
CA ARG A 405 -4.84 1.88 11.21
C ARG A 405 -3.60 1.45 10.40
N ALA A 406 -2.55 0.92 11.04
CA ALA A 406 -1.38 0.39 10.33
C ALA A 406 -1.77 -0.73 9.33
N CYS A 407 -0.97 -0.91 8.29
CA CYS A 407 -1.21 -1.91 7.26
C CYS A 407 -1.35 -3.32 7.86
N ILE A 408 -2.45 -3.99 7.54
CA ILE A 408 -2.76 -5.34 8.01
C ILE A 408 -1.89 -6.39 7.31
N GLY A 409 -1.62 -6.20 6.01
CA GLY A 409 -0.81 -7.09 5.17
C GLY A 409 0.70 -6.87 5.27
N ARG A 410 1.20 -6.12 6.27
CA ARG A 410 2.63 -5.76 6.36
C ARG A 410 3.55 -6.99 6.40
N ASN A 411 3.16 -8.06 7.09
CA ASN A 411 3.98 -9.26 7.19
C ASN A 411 4.07 -9.99 5.84
N LEU A 412 2.96 -10.09 5.12
CA LEU A 412 2.91 -10.64 3.76
C LEU A 412 3.78 -9.80 2.80
N ALA A 413 3.63 -8.49 2.81
CA ALA A 413 4.45 -7.60 1.98
C ALA A 413 5.96 -7.78 2.28
N TRP A 414 6.36 -7.86 3.54
CA TRP A 414 7.76 -8.15 3.89
C TRP A 414 8.24 -9.51 3.39
N LEU A 415 7.38 -10.53 3.41
CA LEU A 415 7.68 -11.83 2.83
C LEU A 415 8.01 -11.67 1.35
N GLU A 416 7.04 -11.20 0.56
CA GLU A 416 7.15 -11.09 -0.89
C GLU A 416 8.29 -10.15 -1.34
N LEU A 417 8.46 -9.01 -0.66
CA LEU A 417 9.51 -8.05 -0.99
C LEU A 417 10.91 -8.65 -0.80
N ARG A 418 11.14 -9.36 0.30
CA ARG A 418 12.45 -9.92 0.62
C ARG A 418 12.76 -11.13 -0.25
N THR A 419 11.85 -12.10 -0.29
CA THR A 419 12.09 -13.34 -1.04
C THR A 419 12.07 -13.09 -2.54
N GLY A 420 11.16 -12.26 -3.04
CA GLY A 420 11.07 -11.90 -4.46
C GLY A 420 12.31 -11.17 -4.96
N LEU A 421 12.77 -10.14 -4.25
CA LEU A 421 13.96 -9.39 -4.65
C LEU A 421 15.24 -10.25 -4.55
N ALA A 422 15.41 -10.99 -3.45
CA ALA A 422 16.55 -11.89 -3.25
C ALA A 422 16.62 -12.97 -4.33
N ALA A 423 15.49 -13.61 -4.63
CA ALA A 423 15.42 -14.69 -5.61
C ALA A 423 15.79 -14.22 -7.02
N ILE A 424 15.35 -13.04 -7.43
CA ILE A 424 15.66 -12.50 -8.75
C ILE A 424 17.13 -12.11 -8.84
N VAL A 425 17.62 -11.29 -7.90
CA VAL A 425 18.98 -10.73 -7.94
C VAL A 425 20.05 -11.82 -7.80
N ARG A 426 19.77 -12.91 -7.07
CA ARG A 426 20.67 -14.06 -6.98
C ARG A 426 20.67 -14.90 -8.26
N ARG A 427 19.54 -14.97 -8.97
CA ARG A 427 19.36 -15.86 -10.13
C ARG A 427 19.84 -15.26 -11.45
N PHE A 428 19.65 -13.95 -11.64
CA PHE A 428 19.97 -13.19 -12.86
C PHE A 428 20.85 -11.99 -12.51
#